data_AF-A0A7C3MZE7-F1
#
_entry.id   AF-A0A7C3MZE7-F1
#
_cell.length_a   1.000
_cell.length_b   1.000
_cell.length_c   1.000
_cell.angle_alpha   90.00
_cell.angle_beta   90.00
_cell.angle_gamma   90.00
#
_symmetry.space_group_name_H-M   'P 1'
#
loop_
_entity.id
_entity.type
_entity.pdbx_description
1 polymer ?
#
loop_
_entity_poly.entity_id
_entity_poly.type
_entity_poly.pdbx_seq_one_letter_code
_entity_poly.pdbx_strand_id
1 'polypeptide(L)'
;MSDFFQPGVITTLHRLKRGNLERMEMELEFYGKHNPVALVLPSLYSELKEKALKTIVTELQKVRFVSQVIVTLGRANEKEFDHARSFFSVLPQETVVIWNDGPRVQSLYDVLNKNDISAGEDGKGRSTWMAFGYVLASEKSQVIVLHDCDIVSYDREFLARLCYPVVNPNLGYEFCKGYYARVTHKMHGRVTRLFVTPLLRSLERLLGHLPFLVYLDSFRYPLAGEFSMITDLARINRIPWDWGLEVGVLAEVFRNCSLRRICQVDLADNYEHKHQELSPDDPNKGLLKMSTDIAKNLFRNLASEGIDLSESLLKTLKATYLRTAQETITKYHDDA
;
A
#
# COMPACT_ATOMS: atom_id res chain seq x y z
N MET A 1 -19.76 -18.51 -8.13
CA MET A 1 -19.99 -18.89 -6.72
C MET A 1 -18.95 -18.13 -5.92
N SER A 2 -19.34 -17.32 -4.95
CA SER A 2 -18.35 -16.58 -4.15
C SER A 2 -17.55 -17.58 -3.31
N ASP A 3 -16.23 -17.59 -3.47
CA ASP A 3 -15.34 -18.42 -2.66
C ASP A 3 -15.05 -17.71 -1.34
N PHE A 4 -15.50 -18.31 -0.24
CA PHE A 4 -15.31 -17.80 1.12
C PHE A 4 -14.15 -18.47 1.85
N PHE A 5 -13.32 -19.22 1.12
CA PHE A 5 -12.14 -19.89 1.66
C PHE A 5 -11.16 -18.88 2.28
N GLN A 6 -10.59 -19.26 3.42
CA GLN A 6 -9.60 -18.50 4.20
C GLN A 6 -8.27 -19.27 4.19
N PRO A 7 -7.49 -19.23 3.09
CA PRO A 7 -6.34 -20.10 2.89
C PRO A 7 -5.12 -19.79 3.78
N GLY A 8 -5.08 -18.61 4.40
CA GLY A 8 -3.88 -18.04 5.00
C GLY A 8 -3.97 -17.79 6.50
N VAL A 9 -2.93 -17.16 7.04
CA VAL A 9 -2.81 -16.83 8.48
C VAL A 9 -3.46 -15.49 8.86
N ILE A 10 -3.97 -14.74 7.88
CA ILE A 10 -4.68 -13.46 8.07
C ILE A 10 -6.14 -13.58 7.63
N THR A 11 -7.01 -12.75 8.19
CA THR A 11 -8.44 -12.79 7.86
C THR A 11 -8.72 -12.10 6.52
N THR A 12 -9.55 -12.72 5.67
CA THR A 12 -10.02 -12.17 4.40
C THR A 12 -11.48 -11.73 4.51
N LEU A 13 -11.75 -10.44 4.33
CA LEU A 13 -13.09 -9.85 4.35
C LEU A 13 -13.62 -9.73 2.92
N HIS A 14 -14.59 -10.57 2.58
CA HIS A 14 -15.17 -10.65 1.24
C HIS A 14 -16.26 -9.58 1.00
N ARG A 15 -16.55 -9.28 -0.26
CA ARG A 15 -17.66 -8.40 -0.64
C ARG A 15 -18.95 -9.21 -0.80
N LEU A 16 -19.74 -9.31 0.28
CA LEU A 16 -20.92 -10.21 0.35
C LEU A 16 -22.19 -9.67 -0.32
N LYS A 17 -22.44 -8.36 -0.23
CA LYS A 17 -23.65 -7.72 -0.78
C LYS A 17 -23.31 -6.34 -1.32
N ARG A 18 -23.70 -6.07 -2.57
CA ARG A 18 -23.71 -4.71 -3.14
C ARG A 18 -24.80 -3.88 -2.44
N GLY A 19 -24.55 -2.60 -2.21
CA GLY A 19 -25.53 -1.67 -1.59
C GLY A 19 -25.54 -1.65 -0.06
N ASN A 20 -24.44 -2.01 0.60
CA ASN A 20 -24.27 -1.84 2.06
C ASN A 20 -23.41 -0.62 2.41
N LEU A 21 -23.15 0.25 1.44
CA LEU A 21 -22.22 1.36 1.58
C LEU A 21 -22.77 2.40 2.58
N GLU A 22 -24.02 2.79 2.45
CA GLU A 22 -24.64 3.82 3.27
C GLU A 22 -24.65 3.44 4.75
N ARG A 23 -24.91 2.16 5.05
CA ARG A 23 -24.81 1.62 6.41
C ARG A 23 -23.37 1.66 6.91
N MET A 24 -22.43 1.21 6.09
CA MET A 24 -21.00 1.21 6.43
C MET A 24 -20.50 2.63 6.72
N GLU A 25 -20.89 3.61 5.91
CA GLU A 25 -20.53 5.02 6.11
C GLU A 25 -21.17 5.61 7.36
N MET A 26 -22.44 5.32 7.64
CA MET A 26 -23.07 5.74 8.90
C MET A 26 -22.34 5.19 10.12
N GLU A 27 -21.94 3.92 10.08
CA GLU A 27 -21.16 3.31 11.15
C GLU A 27 -19.75 3.91 11.25
N LEU A 28 -19.09 4.16 10.11
CA LEU A 28 -17.78 4.84 10.06
C LEU A 28 -17.85 6.27 10.61
N GLU A 29 -18.91 7.02 10.32
CA GLU A 29 -19.11 8.36 10.89
C GLU A 29 -19.33 8.30 12.41
N PHE A 30 -20.04 7.27 12.89
CA PHE A 30 -20.26 7.08 14.31
C PHE A 30 -18.97 6.71 15.04
N TYR A 31 -18.26 5.68 14.56
CA TYR A 31 -17.00 5.22 15.18
C TYR A 31 -15.86 6.20 14.96
N GLY A 32 -15.84 6.91 13.84
CA GLY A 32 -14.85 7.93 13.50
C GLY A 32 -14.78 9.11 14.47
N LYS A 33 -15.81 9.30 15.31
CA LYS A 33 -15.75 10.27 16.43
C LYS A 33 -14.70 9.90 17.49
N HIS A 34 -14.47 8.60 17.70
CA HIS A 34 -13.50 8.09 18.65
C HIS A 34 -12.23 7.60 17.96
N ASN A 35 -12.35 7.17 16.69
CA ASN A 35 -11.24 6.75 15.84
C ASN A 35 -11.15 7.64 14.58
N PRO A 36 -10.78 8.93 14.69
CA PRO A 36 -10.76 9.84 13.54
C PRO A 36 -9.77 9.36 12.46
N VAL A 37 -10.17 9.53 11.21
CA VAL A 37 -9.46 8.97 10.05
C VAL A 37 -8.70 10.05 9.29
N ALA A 38 -7.41 9.82 9.08
CA ALA A 38 -6.56 10.54 8.15
C ALA A 38 -6.39 9.75 6.85
N LEU A 39 -6.81 10.32 5.72
CA LEU A 39 -6.52 9.80 4.39
C LEU A 39 -5.23 10.44 3.86
N VAL A 40 -4.25 9.62 3.51
CA VAL A 40 -2.98 10.01 2.92
C VAL A 40 -3.00 9.72 1.43
N LEU A 41 -2.67 10.72 0.63
CA LEU A 41 -2.66 10.71 -0.83
C LEU A 41 -1.27 11.11 -1.35
N PRO A 42 -0.35 10.15 -1.56
CA PRO A 42 0.93 10.44 -2.19
C PRO A 42 0.72 10.77 -3.67
N SER A 43 1.10 11.98 -4.09
CA SER A 43 0.85 12.46 -5.44
C SER A 43 2.04 13.20 -6.06
N LEU A 44 2.21 13.01 -7.36
CA LEU A 44 3.08 13.86 -8.18
C LEU A 44 2.27 15.00 -8.78
N TYR A 45 2.89 16.17 -8.96
CA TYR A 45 2.19 17.30 -9.60
C TYR A 45 1.61 16.95 -10.98
N SER A 46 2.28 16.08 -11.74
CA SER A 46 1.79 15.62 -13.04
C SER A 46 0.40 14.97 -13.00
N GLU A 47 0.01 14.39 -11.85
CA GLU A 47 -1.25 13.66 -11.69
C GLU A 47 -2.46 14.59 -11.53
N LEU A 48 -2.26 15.86 -11.12
CA LEU A 48 -3.35 16.84 -10.98
C LEU A 48 -4.06 17.13 -12.31
N LYS A 49 -3.37 16.89 -13.43
CA LYS A 49 -3.94 17.05 -14.78
C LYS A 49 -4.75 15.83 -15.22
N GLU A 50 -4.52 14.68 -14.60
CA GLU A 50 -5.11 13.40 -14.98
C GLU A 50 -6.58 13.31 -14.54
N LYS A 51 -7.37 12.54 -15.28
CA LYS A 51 -8.80 12.32 -14.96
C LYS A 51 -8.99 11.55 -13.66
N ALA A 52 -8.09 10.61 -13.36
CA ALA A 52 -8.13 9.76 -12.17
C ALA A 52 -8.23 10.60 -10.88
N LEU A 53 -7.29 11.53 -10.67
CA LEU A 53 -7.26 12.35 -9.46
C LEU A 53 -8.47 13.29 -9.34
N LYS A 54 -9.00 13.79 -10.46
CA LYS A 54 -10.26 14.57 -10.46
C LYS A 54 -11.44 13.72 -10.00
N THR A 55 -11.52 12.47 -10.43
CA THR A 55 -12.54 11.51 -9.98
C THR A 55 -12.37 11.23 -8.48
N ILE A 56 -11.14 10.98 -8.01
CA ILE A 56 -10.86 10.78 -6.59
C ILE A 56 -11.38 11.97 -5.76
N VAL A 57 -11.00 13.21 -6.11
CA VAL A 57 -11.46 14.41 -5.39
C VAL A 57 -12.97 14.58 -5.44
N THR A 58 -13.63 14.21 -6.55
CA THR A 58 -15.10 14.26 -6.68
C THR A 58 -15.79 13.27 -5.75
N GLU A 59 -15.25 12.05 -5.61
CA GLU A 59 -15.77 11.05 -4.68
C GLU A 59 -15.49 11.42 -3.23
N LEU A 60 -14.29 11.95 -2.93
CA LEU A 60 -13.91 12.37 -1.58
C LEU A 60 -14.76 13.53 -1.05
N GLN A 61 -15.29 14.42 -1.91
CA GLN A 61 -16.25 15.44 -1.48
C GLN A 61 -17.53 14.86 -0.85
N LYS A 62 -17.86 13.59 -1.14
CA LYS A 62 -19.04 12.90 -0.60
C LYS A 62 -18.74 12.15 0.72
N VAL A 63 -17.46 12.05 1.11
CA VAL A 63 -17.01 11.22 2.24
C VAL A 63 -17.04 12.04 3.53
N ARG A 64 -17.87 11.62 4.49
CA ARG A 64 -18.07 12.37 5.76
C ARG A 64 -17.34 11.77 6.97
N PHE A 65 -16.87 10.54 6.87
CA PHE A 65 -16.18 9.84 7.97
C PHE A 65 -14.66 10.09 8.02
N VAL A 66 -14.10 10.77 7.01
CA VAL A 66 -12.68 11.17 6.99
C VAL A 66 -12.56 12.56 7.61
N SER A 67 -11.67 12.68 8.60
CA SER A 67 -11.45 13.93 9.32
C SER A 67 -10.36 14.78 8.67
N GLN A 68 -9.31 14.15 8.15
CA GLN A 68 -8.19 14.83 7.52
C GLN A 68 -7.82 14.19 6.18
N VAL A 69 -7.46 15.02 5.20
CA VAL A 69 -6.86 14.59 3.93
C VAL A 69 -5.46 15.19 3.83
N ILE A 70 -4.43 14.33 3.82
CA ILE A 70 -3.03 14.71 3.76
C ILE A 70 -2.52 14.34 2.37
N VAL A 71 -2.29 15.35 1.54
CA VAL A 71 -1.70 15.18 0.21
C VAL A 71 -0.21 15.45 0.32
N THR A 72 0.64 14.50 -0.09
CA THR A 72 2.07 14.78 -0.24
C THR A 72 2.38 15.01 -1.70
N LEU A 73 2.80 16.23 -2.03
CA LEU A 73 3.09 16.67 -3.38
C LEU A 73 4.59 16.62 -3.65
N GLY A 74 4.99 15.76 -4.58
CA GLY A 74 6.36 15.69 -5.11
C GLY A 74 6.48 16.26 -6.52
N ARG A 75 7.70 16.65 -6.87
CA ARG A 75 8.13 17.21 -8.15
C ARG A 75 7.32 18.43 -8.57
N ALA A 76 7.22 19.40 -7.67
CA ALA A 76 6.50 20.65 -7.90
C ALA A 76 7.38 21.86 -7.61
N ASN A 77 7.21 22.93 -8.38
CA ASN A 77 7.67 24.27 -8.01
C ASN A 77 6.60 25.04 -7.19
N GLU A 78 6.93 26.25 -6.73
CA GLU A 78 6.05 27.07 -5.88
C GLU A 78 4.67 27.34 -6.52
N LYS A 79 4.65 27.73 -7.80
CA LYS A 79 3.39 27.99 -8.52
C LYS A 79 2.54 26.73 -8.66
N GLU A 80 3.20 25.60 -8.90
CA GLU A 80 2.57 24.29 -9.00
C GLU A 80 2.01 23.82 -7.65
N PHE A 81 2.71 24.12 -6.56
CA PHE A 81 2.23 23.89 -5.20
C PHE A 81 1.00 24.75 -4.87
N ASP A 82 1.00 26.04 -5.23
CA ASP A 82 -0.17 26.91 -5.02
C ASP A 82 -1.39 26.45 -5.85
N HIS A 83 -1.14 25.97 -7.07
CA HIS A 83 -2.16 25.35 -7.88
C HIS A 83 -2.71 24.08 -7.22
N ALA A 84 -1.85 23.22 -6.67
CA ALA A 84 -2.26 22.02 -5.94
C ALA A 84 -3.11 22.35 -4.71
N ARG A 85 -2.69 23.34 -3.91
CA ARG A 85 -3.49 23.83 -2.76
C ARG A 85 -4.88 24.28 -3.20
N SER A 86 -4.97 25.02 -4.30
CA SER A 86 -6.25 25.48 -4.85
C SER A 86 -7.09 24.33 -5.40
N PHE A 87 -6.46 23.29 -5.95
CA PHE A 87 -7.15 22.12 -6.49
C PHE A 87 -7.81 21.28 -5.38
N PHE A 88 -7.10 21.07 -4.26
CA PHE A 88 -7.60 20.26 -3.14
C PHE A 88 -8.48 21.04 -2.15
N SER A 89 -8.58 22.38 -2.26
CA SER A 89 -9.38 23.21 -1.34
C SER A 89 -10.89 22.97 -1.45
N VAL A 90 -11.35 22.28 -2.50
CA VAL A 90 -12.76 21.88 -2.68
C VAL A 90 -13.19 20.77 -1.73
N LEU A 91 -12.24 20.07 -1.09
CA LEU A 91 -12.52 19.01 -0.15
C LEU A 91 -13.09 19.59 1.17
N PRO A 92 -14.21 19.05 1.67
CA PRO A 92 -14.82 19.55 2.91
C PRO A 92 -14.05 19.14 4.17
N GLN A 93 -13.14 18.17 4.09
CA GLN A 93 -12.30 17.72 5.20
C GLN A 93 -11.17 18.70 5.49
N GLU A 94 -10.54 18.59 6.67
CA GLU A 94 -9.31 19.33 6.94
C GLU A 94 -8.20 18.84 5.98
N THR A 95 -7.87 19.68 5.00
CA THR A 95 -6.97 19.29 3.92
C THR A 95 -5.61 19.96 4.05
N VAL A 96 -4.56 19.15 4.02
CA VAL A 96 -3.17 19.57 4.16
C VAL A 96 -2.39 19.11 2.95
N VAL A 97 -1.69 20.04 2.30
CA VAL A 97 -0.79 19.73 1.19
C VAL A 97 0.65 19.93 1.66
N ILE A 98 1.42 18.84 1.73
CA ILE A 98 2.84 18.83 2.09
C ILE A 98 3.65 18.94 0.79
N TRP A 99 4.38 20.03 0.63
CA TRP A 99 5.29 20.21 -0.51
C TRP A 99 6.65 19.58 -0.20
N ASN A 100 6.89 18.37 -0.71
CA ASN A 100 8.09 17.60 -0.37
C ASN A 100 9.38 18.27 -0.83
N ASP A 101 9.36 18.92 -1.99
CA ASP A 101 10.50 19.67 -2.53
C ASP A 101 10.57 21.11 -1.98
N GLY A 102 9.58 21.50 -1.17
CA GLY A 102 9.48 22.85 -0.65
C GLY A 102 10.56 23.16 0.39
N PRO A 103 11.02 24.42 0.50
CA PRO A 103 12.11 24.79 1.41
C PRO A 103 11.89 24.37 2.87
N ARG A 104 10.63 24.37 3.34
CA ARG A 104 10.27 23.97 4.71
C ARG A 104 10.48 22.49 4.97
N VAL A 105 10.11 21.63 4.02
CA VAL A 105 10.27 20.17 4.16
C VAL A 105 11.72 19.77 3.92
N GLN A 106 12.42 20.40 2.98
CA GLN A 106 13.87 20.22 2.80
C GLN A 106 14.66 20.60 4.06
N SER A 107 14.33 21.73 4.70
CA SER A 107 14.93 22.13 5.97
C SER A 107 14.67 21.09 7.08
N LEU A 108 13.49 20.46 7.09
CA LEU A 108 13.18 19.39 8.03
C LEU A 108 14.04 18.14 7.75
N TYR A 109 14.19 17.73 6.48
CA TYR A 109 15.09 16.64 6.12
C TYR A 109 16.54 16.93 6.52
N ASP A 110 17.01 18.17 6.38
CA ASP A 110 18.35 18.57 6.83
C ASP A 110 18.51 18.42 8.35
N VAL A 111 17.50 18.81 9.13
CA VAL A 111 17.49 18.60 10.58
C VAL A 111 17.54 17.12 10.92
N LEU A 112 16.73 16.30 10.25
CA LEU A 112 16.71 14.84 10.47
C LEU A 112 18.05 14.20 10.14
N ASN A 113 18.64 14.54 8.99
CA ASN A 113 19.95 14.03 8.57
C ASN A 113 21.08 14.44 9.53
N LYS A 114 21.03 15.67 10.08
CA LYS A 114 22.01 16.13 11.10
C LYS A 114 21.91 15.36 12.42
N ASN A 115 20.81 14.67 12.67
CA ASN A 115 20.57 13.85 13.86
C ASN A 115 20.59 12.34 13.53
N ASP A 116 21.21 11.95 12.41
CA ASP A 116 21.34 10.56 11.95
C ASP A 116 20.00 9.84 11.70
N ILE A 117 18.93 10.60 11.45
CA ILE A 117 17.61 10.08 11.08
C ILE A 117 17.44 10.30 9.57
N SER A 118 17.85 9.33 8.75
CA SER A 118 17.67 9.44 7.31
C SER A 118 16.25 9.07 6.89
N ALA A 119 15.59 9.96 6.14
CA ALA A 119 14.32 9.69 5.47
C ALA A 119 14.50 9.00 4.10
N GLY A 120 15.74 8.72 3.70
CA GLY A 120 16.09 8.11 2.41
C GLY A 120 16.01 9.06 1.20
N GLU A 121 16.15 8.49 0.01
CA GLU A 121 16.08 9.24 -1.25
C GLU A 121 14.63 9.59 -1.64
N ASP A 122 14.49 10.39 -2.70
CA ASP A 122 13.17 10.76 -3.21
C ASP A 122 12.38 9.56 -3.75
N GLY A 123 11.16 9.41 -3.26
CA GLY A 123 10.32 8.27 -3.58
C GLY A 123 8.95 8.32 -2.90
N LYS A 124 8.06 7.42 -3.33
CA LYS A 124 6.72 7.24 -2.76
C LYS A 124 6.80 6.87 -1.28
N GLY A 125 7.76 6.02 -0.89
CA GLY A 125 7.99 5.64 0.50
C GLY A 125 8.38 6.83 1.38
N ARG A 126 9.35 7.65 0.96
CA ARG A 126 9.73 8.87 1.71
C ARG A 126 8.59 9.86 1.84
N SER A 127 7.84 10.07 0.76
CA SER A 127 6.66 10.94 0.74
C SER A 127 5.61 10.46 1.75
N THR A 128 5.32 9.15 1.74
CA THR A 128 4.40 8.51 2.68
C THR A 128 4.88 8.61 4.12
N TRP A 129 6.17 8.37 4.37
CA TRP A 129 6.78 8.49 5.69
C TRP A 129 6.62 9.91 6.27
N MET A 130 6.86 10.94 5.46
CA MET A 130 6.64 12.33 5.86
C MET A 130 5.16 12.61 6.16
N ALA A 131 4.23 12.08 5.35
CA ALA A 131 2.80 12.20 5.60
C ALA A 131 2.39 11.59 6.94
N PHE A 132 2.91 10.40 7.26
CA PHE A 132 2.60 9.73 8.52
C PHE A 132 3.23 10.49 9.69
N GLY A 133 4.45 11.01 9.54
CA GLY A 133 5.05 11.91 10.51
C GLY A 133 4.17 13.13 10.80
N TYR A 134 3.57 13.74 9.77
CA TYR A 134 2.61 14.83 9.96
C TYR A 134 1.35 14.37 10.71
N VAL A 135 0.74 13.25 10.32
CA VAL A 135 -0.45 12.71 11.00
C VAL A 135 -0.15 12.46 12.48
N LEU A 136 0.95 11.78 12.78
CA LEU A 136 1.39 11.48 14.14
C LEU A 136 1.67 12.75 14.95
N ALA A 137 2.31 13.75 14.36
CA ALA A 137 2.61 15.02 15.02
C ALA A 137 1.37 15.90 15.23
N SER A 138 0.34 15.74 14.39
CA SER A 138 -0.91 16.49 14.51
C SER A 138 -1.81 16.00 15.64
N GLU A 139 -1.67 14.73 16.05
CA GLU A 139 -2.48 14.06 17.09
C GLU A 139 -4.01 14.13 16.86
N LYS A 140 -4.44 14.43 15.63
CA LYS A 140 -5.85 14.61 15.26
C LYS A 140 -6.53 13.33 14.77
N SER A 141 -5.76 12.31 14.43
CA SER A 141 -6.26 11.06 13.85
C SER A 141 -5.73 9.84 14.61
N GLN A 142 -6.53 8.77 14.63
CA GLN A 142 -6.21 7.49 15.25
C GLN A 142 -6.05 6.37 14.20
N VAL A 143 -6.55 6.60 12.99
CA VAL A 143 -6.43 5.69 11.85
C VAL A 143 -5.83 6.42 10.67
N ILE A 144 -4.83 5.82 10.04
CA ILE A 144 -4.22 6.25 8.79
C ILE A 144 -4.70 5.34 7.68
N VAL A 145 -5.09 5.92 6.55
CA VAL A 145 -5.46 5.19 5.34
C VAL A 145 -4.64 5.74 4.19
N LEU A 146 -4.09 4.89 3.34
CA LEU A 146 -3.32 5.29 2.18
C LEU A 146 -4.01 4.81 0.91
N HIS A 147 -4.20 5.72 -0.05
CA HIS A 147 -4.65 5.41 -1.41
C HIS A 147 -3.71 6.02 -2.45
N ASP A 148 -3.55 5.32 -3.57
CA ASP A 148 -2.82 5.85 -4.72
C ASP A 148 -3.66 6.90 -5.48
N CYS A 149 -2.98 7.88 -6.08
CA CYS A 149 -3.63 8.97 -6.82
C CYS A 149 -3.87 8.65 -8.31
N ASP A 150 -3.54 7.45 -8.77
CA ASP A 150 -3.63 7.01 -10.16
C ASP A 150 -4.79 6.02 -10.42
N ILE A 151 -5.73 5.91 -9.46
CA ILE A 151 -6.89 5.02 -9.52
C ILE A 151 -7.96 5.62 -10.44
N VAL A 152 -8.19 5.00 -11.59
CA VAL A 152 -9.12 5.47 -12.61
C VAL A 152 -10.57 5.15 -12.22
N SER A 153 -10.79 3.96 -11.66
CA SER A 153 -12.10 3.44 -11.29
C SER A 153 -12.47 3.76 -9.84
N TYR A 154 -11.96 4.87 -9.28
CA TYR A 154 -12.10 5.17 -7.85
C TYR A 154 -13.57 5.30 -7.43
N ASP A 155 -13.94 4.58 -6.37
CA ASP A 155 -15.25 4.65 -5.73
C ASP A 155 -15.05 4.83 -4.22
N ARG A 156 -15.88 5.67 -3.58
CA ARG A 156 -15.83 5.88 -2.13
C ARG A 156 -16.09 4.60 -1.32
N GLU A 157 -16.72 3.58 -1.90
CA GLU A 157 -16.83 2.24 -1.34
C GLU A 157 -15.44 1.64 -1.03
N PHE A 158 -14.42 1.92 -1.85
CA PHE A 158 -13.07 1.40 -1.62
C PHE A 158 -12.54 1.92 -0.28
N LEU A 159 -12.68 3.22 -0.07
CA LEU A 159 -12.26 3.89 1.14
C LEU A 159 -13.05 3.38 2.36
N ALA A 160 -14.37 3.32 2.25
CA ALA A 160 -15.21 2.83 3.35
C ALA A 160 -14.82 1.40 3.76
N ARG A 161 -14.63 0.50 2.78
CA ARG A 161 -14.27 -0.90 3.03
C ARG A 161 -12.88 -1.05 3.62
N LEU A 162 -11.94 -0.20 3.23
CA LEU A 162 -10.58 -0.21 3.75
C LEU A 162 -10.51 0.35 5.18
N CYS A 163 -11.32 1.35 5.50
CA CYS A 163 -11.39 1.94 6.85
C CYS A 163 -12.10 1.02 7.84
N TYR A 164 -13.20 0.39 7.42
CA TYR A 164 -14.16 -0.25 8.33
C TYR A 164 -13.55 -1.28 9.30
N PRO A 165 -12.63 -2.18 8.88
CA PRO A 165 -12.03 -3.16 9.79
C PRO A 165 -11.22 -2.56 10.93
N VAL A 166 -10.60 -1.40 10.69
CA VAL A 166 -9.70 -0.73 11.64
C VAL A 166 -10.46 0.31 12.47
N VAL A 167 -11.40 1.01 11.87
CA VAL A 167 -12.20 2.05 12.56
C VAL A 167 -13.27 1.43 13.47
N ASN A 168 -13.85 0.29 13.10
CA ASN A 168 -14.89 -0.36 13.89
C ASN A 168 -14.29 -1.11 15.10
N PRO A 169 -14.53 -0.66 16.34
CA PRO A 169 -13.92 -1.25 17.54
C PRO A 169 -14.36 -2.70 17.78
N ASN A 170 -15.48 -3.14 17.21
CA ASN A 170 -15.98 -4.51 17.37
C ASN A 170 -15.19 -5.53 16.53
N LEU A 171 -14.44 -5.08 15.51
CA LEU A 171 -13.65 -5.97 14.66
C LEU A 171 -12.21 -6.13 15.17
N GLY A 172 -11.65 -5.09 15.82
CA GLY A 172 -10.38 -5.16 16.52
C GLY A 172 -9.13 -5.29 15.65
N TYR A 173 -9.23 -5.08 14.33
CA TYR A 173 -8.07 -5.08 13.43
C TYR A 173 -7.22 -3.81 13.60
N GLU A 174 -5.91 -3.96 13.51
CA GLU A 174 -4.96 -2.84 13.55
C GLU A 174 -4.41 -2.50 12.16
N PHE A 175 -4.48 -3.46 11.24
CA PHE A 175 -4.02 -3.30 9.86
C PHE A 175 -4.98 -3.99 8.89
N CYS A 176 -5.30 -3.30 7.80
CA CYS A 176 -6.11 -3.82 6.70
C CYS A 176 -5.44 -3.54 5.36
N LYS A 177 -5.25 -4.58 4.54
CA LYS A 177 -4.75 -4.45 3.16
C LYS A 177 -5.90 -4.56 2.15
N GLY A 178 -5.97 -3.64 1.20
CA GLY A 178 -6.88 -3.74 0.07
C GLY A 178 -6.44 -4.85 -0.88
N TYR A 179 -7.41 -5.58 -1.42
CA TYR A 179 -7.16 -6.54 -2.49
C TYR A 179 -8.26 -6.44 -3.56
N TYR A 180 -7.89 -6.65 -4.82
CA TYR A 180 -8.80 -6.47 -5.94
C TYR A 180 -8.31 -7.20 -7.18
N ALA A 181 -9.25 -7.71 -7.98
CA ALA A 181 -8.95 -8.26 -9.28
C ALA A 181 -8.72 -7.14 -10.31
N ARG A 182 -7.83 -7.42 -11.27
CA ARG A 182 -7.53 -6.49 -12.37
C ARG A 182 -7.55 -7.24 -13.68
N VAL A 183 -8.63 -7.05 -14.42
CA VAL A 183 -8.89 -7.77 -15.65
C VAL A 183 -9.42 -6.81 -16.72
N THR A 184 -8.85 -6.89 -17.92
CA THR A 184 -9.41 -6.30 -19.14
C THR A 184 -9.66 -7.42 -20.16
N HIS A 185 -9.11 -7.33 -21.36
CA HIS A 185 -8.94 -8.48 -22.27
C HIS A 185 -7.76 -9.37 -21.87
N LYS A 186 -7.07 -9.05 -20.76
CA LYS A 186 -5.94 -9.80 -20.21
C LYS A 186 -5.91 -9.64 -18.69
N MET A 187 -5.25 -10.59 -18.02
CA MET A 187 -4.95 -10.49 -16.59
C MET A 187 -3.78 -9.53 -16.33
N HIS A 188 -3.91 -8.68 -15.32
CA HIS A 188 -2.84 -7.76 -14.87
C HIS A 188 -2.09 -8.29 -13.65
N GLY A 189 -1.26 -7.47 -12.98
CA GLY A 189 -0.54 -7.89 -11.76
C GLY A 189 0.66 -8.82 -12.00
N ARG A 190 1.37 -8.65 -13.13
CA ARG A 190 2.51 -9.51 -13.54
C ARG A 190 3.57 -9.67 -12.46
N VAL A 191 3.94 -8.61 -11.74
CA VAL A 191 4.98 -8.68 -10.70
C VAL A 191 4.52 -9.57 -9.53
N THR A 192 3.28 -9.41 -9.06
CA THR A 192 2.73 -10.31 -8.03
C THR A 192 2.69 -11.75 -8.53
N ARG A 193 2.05 -11.97 -9.68
CA ARG A 193 1.74 -13.31 -10.22
C ARG A 193 2.96 -14.09 -10.67
N LEU A 194 3.88 -13.44 -11.37
CA LEU A 194 4.98 -14.10 -12.09
C LEU A 194 6.33 -13.95 -11.39
N PHE A 195 6.44 -13.05 -10.40
CA PHE A 195 7.68 -12.83 -9.66
C PHE A 195 7.51 -13.08 -8.16
N VAL A 196 6.67 -12.30 -7.46
CA VAL A 196 6.56 -12.38 -5.99
C VAL A 196 6.03 -13.73 -5.52
N THR A 197 4.86 -14.19 -6.01
CA THR A 197 4.29 -15.47 -5.58
C THR A 197 5.21 -16.65 -5.87
N PRO A 198 5.79 -16.80 -7.09
CA PRO A 198 6.77 -17.86 -7.33
C PRO A 198 8.03 -17.74 -6.48
N LEU A 199 8.49 -16.53 -6.18
CA LEU A 199 9.66 -16.29 -5.33
C LEU A 199 9.39 -16.72 -3.89
N LEU A 200 8.28 -16.29 -3.29
CA LEU A 200 7.89 -16.67 -1.93
C LEU A 200 7.75 -18.19 -1.80
N ARG A 201 7.04 -18.83 -2.73
CA ARG A 201 6.87 -20.30 -2.72
C ARG A 201 8.16 -21.06 -2.96
N SER A 202 9.09 -20.50 -3.75
CA SER A 202 10.42 -21.09 -3.94
C SER A 202 11.27 -21.00 -2.67
N LEU A 203 11.18 -19.87 -1.96
CA LEU A 203 11.83 -19.70 -0.67
C LEU A 203 11.25 -20.65 0.37
N GLU A 204 9.93 -20.81 0.46
CA GLU A 204 9.28 -21.79 1.34
C GLU A 204 9.70 -23.23 1.01
N ARG A 205 9.81 -23.58 -0.29
CA ARG A 205 10.30 -24.90 -0.71
C ARG A 205 11.74 -25.18 -0.24
N LEU A 206 12.59 -24.15 -0.17
CA LEU A 206 14.01 -24.30 0.20
C LEU A 206 14.27 -24.16 1.69
N LEU A 207 13.58 -23.24 2.34
CA LEU A 207 13.78 -22.88 3.75
C LEU A 207 12.80 -23.59 4.69
N GLY A 208 11.78 -24.26 4.13
CA GLY A 208 10.69 -24.85 4.89
C GLY A 208 9.68 -23.82 5.37
N HIS A 209 8.97 -24.17 6.44
CA HIS A 209 7.95 -23.30 7.02
C HIS A 209 8.60 -22.11 7.76
N LEU A 210 8.50 -20.94 7.15
CA LEU A 210 8.88 -19.67 7.78
C LEU A 210 7.62 -18.80 7.97
N PRO A 211 7.23 -18.46 9.21
CA PRO A 211 6.02 -17.69 9.49
C PRO A 211 5.90 -16.39 8.68
N PHE A 212 7.02 -15.70 8.46
CA PHE A 212 7.06 -14.48 7.66
C PHE A 212 6.72 -14.73 6.18
N LEU A 213 7.23 -15.81 5.57
CA LEU A 213 6.91 -16.16 4.18
C LEU A 213 5.45 -16.56 4.03
N VAL A 214 4.95 -17.39 4.95
CA VAL A 214 3.54 -17.82 4.97
C VAL A 214 2.61 -16.61 5.14
N TYR A 215 2.99 -15.66 5.98
CA TYR A 215 2.28 -14.39 6.14
C TYR A 215 2.22 -13.59 4.84
N LEU A 216 3.35 -13.44 4.14
CA LEU A 216 3.38 -12.74 2.85
C LEU A 216 2.58 -13.46 1.76
N ASP A 217 2.65 -14.80 1.66
CA ASP A 217 1.88 -15.60 0.68
C ASP A 217 0.37 -15.63 1.02
N SER A 218 -0.02 -15.26 2.25
CA SER A 218 -1.43 -15.17 2.66
C SER A 218 -2.16 -13.95 2.08
N PHE A 219 -1.45 -12.91 1.65
CA PHE A 219 -2.06 -11.77 0.96
C PHE A 219 -2.34 -12.13 -0.50
N ARG A 220 -3.56 -11.86 -0.98
CA ARG A 220 -3.89 -12.05 -2.40
C ARG A 220 -3.11 -11.09 -3.30
N TYR A 221 -2.91 -9.86 -2.83
CA TYR A 221 -2.19 -8.81 -3.55
C TYR A 221 -1.25 -8.05 -2.59
N PRO A 222 -0.10 -8.62 -2.20
CA PRO A 222 0.81 -8.00 -1.22
C PRO A 222 1.37 -6.65 -1.70
N LEU A 223 1.41 -6.43 -3.02
CA LEU A 223 1.88 -5.21 -3.66
C LEU A 223 0.79 -4.16 -3.89
N ALA A 224 -0.44 -4.34 -3.39
CA ALA A 224 -1.47 -3.32 -3.48
C ALA A 224 -1.04 -2.06 -2.69
N GLY A 225 -1.22 -0.87 -3.25
CA GLY A 225 -0.88 0.38 -2.59
C GLY A 225 -1.80 0.68 -1.40
N GLU A 226 -3.02 0.17 -1.45
CA GLU A 226 -4.11 0.54 -0.57
C GLU A 226 -4.07 -0.23 0.75
N PHE A 227 -3.89 0.48 1.87
CA PHE A 227 -3.99 -0.09 3.21
C PHE A 227 -4.49 0.92 4.23
N SER A 228 -4.98 0.43 5.36
CA SER A 228 -5.27 1.22 6.56
C SER A 228 -4.59 0.62 7.78
N MET A 229 -4.25 1.48 8.75
CA MET A 229 -3.69 1.06 10.01
C MET A 229 -3.96 2.04 11.14
N ILE A 230 -3.90 1.59 12.39
CA ILE A 230 -3.89 2.49 13.53
C ILE A 230 -2.59 3.31 13.61
N THR A 231 -2.65 4.51 14.19
CA THR A 231 -1.48 5.40 14.33
C THR A 231 -0.38 4.81 15.21
N ASP A 232 -0.73 4.00 16.21
CA ASP A 232 0.28 3.33 17.06
C ASP A 232 1.17 2.39 16.26
N LEU A 233 0.60 1.68 15.28
CA LEU A 233 1.36 0.82 14.38
C LEU A 233 2.24 1.66 13.45
N ALA A 234 1.74 2.80 12.97
CA ALA A 234 2.51 3.74 12.17
C ALA A 234 3.72 4.34 12.94
N ARG A 235 3.59 4.53 14.26
CA ARG A 235 4.63 5.10 15.13
C ARG A 235 5.84 4.18 15.30
N ILE A 236 5.62 2.87 15.29
CA ILE A 236 6.66 1.86 15.53
C ILE A 236 7.19 1.25 14.24
N ASN A 237 6.43 1.32 13.14
CA ASN A 237 6.83 0.78 11.85
C ASN A 237 7.93 1.62 11.17
N ARG A 238 9.02 0.96 10.79
CA ARG A 238 10.10 1.53 9.98
C ARG A 238 9.78 1.43 8.49
N ILE A 239 9.18 2.49 7.96
CA ILE A 239 8.72 2.51 6.57
C ILE A 239 9.91 2.75 5.62
N PRO A 240 10.15 1.87 4.63
CA PRO A 240 11.20 2.09 3.66
C PRO A 240 10.84 3.22 2.70
N TRP A 241 11.86 3.92 2.21
CA TRP A 241 11.71 5.11 1.36
C TRP A 241 11.44 4.79 -0.12
N ASP A 242 11.73 3.57 -0.57
CA ASP A 242 11.70 3.12 -1.96
C ASP A 242 10.38 2.39 -2.35
N TRP A 243 10.38 1.72 -3.51
CA TRP A 243 9.27 0.85 -3.98
C TRP A 243 9.07 -0.42 -3.14
N GLY A 244 9.95 -0.65 -2.17
CA GLY A 244 9.73 -1.63 -1.12
C GLY A 244 8.71 -1.17 -0.09
N LEU A 245 8.04 -0.02 -0.26
CA LEU A 245 6.99 0.48 0.65
C LEU A 245 5.96 -0.60 0.97
N GLU A 246 5.36 -1.21 -0.05
CA GLU A 246 4.25 -2.14 0.14
C GLU A 246 4.70 -3.41 0.88
N VAL A 247 5.84 -4.00 0.51
CA VAL A 247 6.39 -5.21 1.14
C VAL A 247 7.02 -4.91 2.51
N GLY A 248 7.71 -3.78 2.63
CA GLY A 248 8.35 -3.35 3.86
C GLY A 248 7.36 -2.96 4.94
N VAL A 249 6.24 -2.31 4.59
CA VAL A 249 5.13 -2.12 5.53
C VAL A 249 4.60 -3.46 6.01
N LEU A 250 4.39 -4.44 5.12
CA LEU A 250 3.95 -5.77 5.54
C LEU A 250 4.96 -6.44 6.49
N ALA A 251 6.26 -6.29 6.24
CA ALA A 251 7.31 -6.82 7.12
C ALA A 251 7.32 -6.15 8.50
N GLU A 252 7.16 -4.83 8.57
CA GLU A 252 7.05 -4.12 9.84
C GLU A 252 5.77 -4.50 10.60
N VAL A 253 4.64 -4.59 9.91
CA VAL A 253 3.37 -5.04 10.49
C VAL A 253 3.51 -6.47 11.03
N PHE A 254 4.20 -7.37 10.33
CA PHE A 254 4.46 -8.72 10.82
C PHE A 254 5.24 -8.74 12.15
N ARG A 255 6.22 -7.84 12.30
CA ARG A 255 7.03 -7.72 13.53
C ARG A 255 6.23 -7.11 14.69
N ASN A 256 5.36 -6.16 14.37
CA ASN A 256 4.78 -5.26 15.36
C ASN A 256 3.30 -5.52 15.66
N CYS A 257 2.63 -6.37 14.90
CA CYS A 257 1.20 -6.64 15.01
C CYS A 257 0.92 -8.15 15.05
N SER A 258 -0.04 -8.55 15.90
CA SER A 258 -0.51 -9.94 15.93
C SER A 258 -1.24 -10.30 14.63
N LEU A 259 -0.96 -11.48 14.07
CA LEU A 259 -1.63 -12.01 12.86
C LEU A 259 -3.17 -11.97 12.97
N ARG A 260 -3.72 -12.14 14.18
CA ARG A 260 -5.17 -12.09 14.42
C ARG A 260 -5.77 -10.69 14.26
N ARG A 261 -4.94 -9.65 14.34
CA ARG A 261 -5.33 -8.24 14.17
C ARG A 261 -4.99 -7.71 12.78
N ILE A 262 -4.60 -8.59 11.86
CA ILE A 262 -4.32 -8.27 10.46
C ILE A 262 -5.40 -8.87 9.57
N CYS A 263 -5.88 -8.07 8.63
CA CYS A 263 -6.83 -8.54 7.62
C CYS A 263 -6.53 -7.99 6.23
N GLN A 264 -7.20 -8.56 5.25
CA GLN A 264 -7.31 -8.02 3.90
C GLN A 264 -8.78 -7.92 3.49
N VAL A 265 -9.13 -6.92 2.68
CA VAL A 265 -10.51 -6.66 2.28
C VAL A 265 -10.64 -6.56 0.76
N ASP A 266 -11.67 -7.20 0.23
CA ASP A 266 -12.04 -7.14 -1.19
C ASP A 266 -12.56 -5.73 -1.50
N LEU A 267 -11.84 -4.94 -2.30
CA LEU A 267 -12.21 -3.55 -2.57
C LEU A 267 -13.16 -3.41 -3.76
N ALA A 268 -12.97 -4.17 -4.82
CA ALA A 268 -13.63 -3.93 -6.10
C ALA A 268 -13.69 -5.18 -6.98
N ASP A 269 -14.75 -5.27 -7.79
CA ASP A 269 -14.89 -6.32 -8.80
C ASP A 269 -13.84 -6.19 -9.92
N ASN A 270 -13.57 -4.95 -10.34
CA ASN A 270 -12.48 -4.64 -11.25
C ASN A 270 -11.84 -3.31 -10.86
N TYR A 271 -10.52 -3.30 -10.78
CA TYR A 271 -9.73 -2.15 -10.38
C TYR A 271 -8.83 -1.70 -11.53
N GLU A 272 -9.00 -0.45 -11.96
CA GLU A 272 -8.19 0.13 -13.04
C GLU A 272 -7.32 1.27 -12.51
N HIS A 273 -6.02 1.20 -12.83
CA HIS A 273 -5.02 2.22 -12.50
C HIS A 273 -3.99 2.32 -13.63
N LYS A 274 -3.11 3.32 -13.58
CA LYS A 274 -2.14 3.59 -14.65
C LYS A 274 -1.12 2.45 -14.80
N HIS A 275 -0.97 1.95 -16.03
CA HIS A 275 -0.05 0.86 -16.32
C HIS A 275 1.40 1.33 -16.45
N GLN A 276 2.31 0.61 -15.78
CA GLN A 276 3.75 0.75 -15.96
C GLN A 276 4.23 -0.10 -17.14
N GLU A 277 5.15 0.47 -17.92
CA GLU A 277 5.76 -0.21 -19.06
C GLU A 277 6.74 -1.31 -18.61
N LEU A 278 6.90 -2.32 -19.46
CA LEU A 278 8.00 -3.27 -19.32
C LEU A 278 9.27 -2.56 -19.79
N SER A 279 10.27 -2.43 -18.92
CA SER A 279 11.59 -1.90 -19.29
C SER A 279 12.61 -3.05 -19.26
N PRO A 280 12.67 -3.91 -20.31
CA PRO A 280 13.52 -5.10 -20.30
C PRO A 280 15.02 -4.76 -20.30
N ASP A 281 15.40 -3.62 -20.90
CA ASP A 281 16.80 -3.26 -21.14
C ASP A 281 17.39 -2.32 -20.07
N ASP A 282 16.58 -1.85 -19.11
CA ASP A 282 17.03 -0.90 -18.07
C ASP A 282 16.58 -1.37 -16.68
N PRO A 283 17.47 -1.95 -15.87
CA PRO A 283 17.14 -2.41 -14.52
C PRO A 283 16.75 -1.28 -13.57
N ASN A 284 16.95 -0.02 -13.96
CA ASN A 284 16.56 1.16 -13.17
C ASN A 284 15.20 1.74 -13.59
N LYS A 285 14.44 1.07 -14.45
CA LYS A 285 13.12 1.53 -14.91
C LYS A 285 12.03 0.45 -14.85
N GLY A 286 10.79 0.92 -14.82
CA GLY A 286 9.58 0.11 -14.96
C GLY A 286 9.50 -1.07 -13.99
N LEU A 287 8.96 -2.19 -14.48
CA LEU A 287 8.74 -3.40 -13.69
C LEU A 287 10.05 -4.10 -13.23
N LEU A 288 11.16 -3.90 -13.93
CA LEU A 288 12.44 -4.54 -13.58
C LEU A 288 13.06 -3.90 -12.33
N LYS A 289 13.03 -2.56 -12.25
CA LYS A 289 13.41 -1.84 -11.02
C LYS A 289 12.53 -2.25 -9.85
N MET A 290 11.21 -2.23 -10.05
CA MET A 290 10.25 -2.63 -9.02
C MET A 290 10.55 -4.05 -8.48
N SER A 291 10.78 -5.01 -9.37
CA SER A 291 11.11 -6.39 -8.97
C SER A 291 12.43 -6.47 -8.20
N THR A 292 13.43 -5.68 -8.60
CA THR A 292 14.73 -5.61 -7.91
C THR A 292 14.59 -5.01 -6.51
N ASP A 293 13.83 -3.94 -6.36
CA ASP A 293 13.60 -3.26 -5.08
C ASP A 293 12.82 -4.18 -4.12
N ILE A 294 11.79 -4.87 -4.62
CA ILE A 294 11.04 -5.89 -3.87
C ILE A 294 11.97 -7.02 -3.41
N ALA A 295 12.80 -7.57 -4.31
CA ALA A 295 13.73 -8.66 -3.97
C ALA A 295 14.70 -8.23 -2.87
N LYS A 296 15.32 -7.06 -3.02
CA LYS A 296 16.24 -6.49 -2.03
C LYS A 296 15.56 -6.32 -0.68
N ASN A 297 14.34 -5.80 -0.65
CA ASN A 297 13.58 -5.61 0.58
C ASN A 297 13.25 -6.95 1.25
N LEU A 298 12.76 -7.95 0.48
CA LEU A 298 12.48 -9.29 0.97
C LEU A 298 13.73 -9.96 1.57
N PHE A 299 14.85 -9.94 0.85
CA PHE A 299 16.09 -10.55 1.32
C PHE A 299 16.67 -9.85 2.55
N ARG A 300 16.61 -8.51 2.62
CA ARG A 300 17.00 -7.77 3.83
C ARG A 300 16.14 -8.16 5.03
N ASN A 301 14.83 -8.32 4.85
CA ASN A 301 13.93 -8.75 5.93
C ASN A 301 14.21 -10.19 6.36
N LEU A 302 14.43 -11.11 5.42
CA LEU A 302 14.82 -12.49 5.78
C LEU A 302 16.15 -12.52 6.56
N ALA A 303 17.13 -11.74 6.13
CA ALA A 303 18.40 -11.62 6.85
C ALA A 303 18.22 -11.03 8.26
N SER A 304 17.34 -10.05 8.44
CA SER A 304 17.04 -9.50 9.78
C SER A 304 16.33 -10.49 10.70
N GLU A 305 15.60 -11.46 10.14
CA GLU A 305 15.00 -12.59 10.87
C GLU A 305 16.02 -13.73 11.12
N GLY A 306 17.30 -13.54 10.79
CA GLY A 306 18.37 -14.50 11.04
C GLY A 306 18.51 -15.59 9.99
N ILE A 307 17.87 -15.45 8.82
CA ILE A 307 18.03 -16.40 7.71
C ILE A 307 19.36 -16.16 6.99
N ASP A 308 20.22 -17.18 6.96
CA ASP A 308 21.46 -17.14 6.20
C ASP A 308 21.18 -17.24 4.69
N LEU A 309 21.41 -16.13 3.98
CA LEU A 309 21.26 -16.03 2.53
C LEU A 309 22.60 -16.26 1.82
N SER A 310 23.22 -17.41 2.08
CA SER A 310 24.49 -17.80 1.47
C SER A 310 24.42 -17.86 -0.06
N GLU A 311 25.58 -17.69 -0.72
CA GLU A 311 25.67 -17.71 -2.18
C GLU A 311 25.14 -19.03 -2.78
N SER A 312 25.38 -20.16 -2.09
CA SER A 312 24.87 -21.48 -2.50
C SER A 312 23.34 -21.54 -2.44
N LEU A 313 22.73 -21.01 -1.37
CA LEU A 313 21.27 -20.91 -1.26
C LEU A 313 20.71 -20.05 -2.40
N LEU A 314 21.29 -18.87 -2.66
CA LEU A 314 20.83 -17.98 -3.72
C LEU A 314 20.95 -18.60 -5.13
N LYS A 315 22.01 -19.37 -5.39
CA LYS A 315 22.16 -20.15 -6.63
C LYS A 315 21.05 -21.20 -6.78
N THR A 316 20.76 -21.94 -5.71
CA THR A 316 19.67 -22.93 -5.70
C THR A 316 18.29 -22.28 -5.81
N LEU A 317 18.10 -21.12 -5.19
CA LEU A 317 16.88 -20.33 -5.28
C LEU A 317 16.59 -19.94 -6.72
N LYS A 318 17.59 -19.49 -7.48
CA LYS A 318 17.41 -19.15 -8.90
C LYS A 318 16.87 -20.34 -9.70
N ALA A 319 17.44 -21.53 -9.53
CA ALA A 319 16.97 -22.73 -10.23
C ALA A 319 15.55 -23.15 -9.81
N THR A 320 15.27 -23.11 -8.50
CA THR A 320 13.96 -23.44 -7.93
C THR A 320 12.88 -22.45 -8.35
N TYR A 321 13.22 -21.17 -8.37
CA TYR A 321 12.37 -20.08 -8.86
C TYR A 321 12.01 -20.27 -10.33
N LEU A 322 12.98 -20.56 -11.20
CA LEU A 322 12.70 -20.76 -12.63
C LEU A 322 11.67 -21.87 -12.86
N ARG A 323 11.81 -23.00 -12.17
CA ARG A 323 10.83 -24.10 -12.24
C ARG A 323 9.45 -23.68 -11.71
N THR A 324 9.41 -23.05 -10.53
CA THR A 324 8.15 -22.61 -9.91
C THR A 324 7.45 -21.53 -10.74
N ALA A 325 8.21 -20.63 -11.36
CA ALA A 325 7.71 -19.60 -12.25
C ALA A 325 7.14 -20.20 -13.54
N GLN A 326 7.80 -21.20 -14.14
CA GLN A 326 7.26 -21.94 -15.29
C GLN A 326 5.92 -22.62 -14.96
N GLU A 327 5.85 -23.35 -13.84
CA GLU A 327 4.60 -23.96 -13.35
C GLU A 327 3.49 -22.91 -13.16
N THR A 328 3.86 -21.73 -12.65
CA THR A 328 2.93 -20.63 -12.41
C THR A 328 2.46 -19.97 -13.71
N ILE A 329 3.34 -19.84 -14.71
CA ILE A 329 2.99 -19.35 -16.05
C ILE A 329 1.96 -20.28 -16.70
N THR A 330 2.15 -21.60 -16.64
CA THR A 330 1.18 -22.56 -17.17
C THR A 330 -0.18 -22.41 -16.50
N LYS A 331 -0.23 -22.32 -15.16
CA LYS A 331 -1.50 -22.12 -14.44
C LYS A 331 -2.25 -20.85 -14.87
N TYR A 332 -1.54 -19.73 -15.01
CA TYR A 332 -2.17 -18.49 -15.46
C TYR A 332 -2.48 -18.46 -16.96
N HIS A 333 -1.80 -19.28 -17.76
CA HIS A 333 -2.14 -19.48 -19.16
C HIS A 333 -3.44 -20.29 -19.30
N ASP A 334 -3.61 -21.34 -18.49
CA ASP A 334 -4.81 -22.19 -18.51
C ASP A 334 -6.06 -21.48 -17.95
N ASP A 335 -5.86 -20.49 -17.05
CA ASP A 335 -6.92 -19.66 -16.46
C ASP A 335 -7.35 -18.47 -17.35
N ALA A 336 -6.48 -18.03 -18.28
CA ALA A 336 -6.71 -16.87 -19.14
C ALA A 336 -7.42 -17.24 -20.45
#